data_AF-A0A4P5QSU5-F1
#
_entry.id   AF-A0A4P5QSU5-F1
#
_cell.length_a   1.000
_cell.length_b   1.000
_cell.length_c   1.000
_cell.angle_alpha   90.00
_cell.angle_beta   90.00
_cell.angle_gamma   90.00
#
_symmetry.space_group_name_H-M   'P 1'
#
loop_
_entity.id
_entity.type
_entity.pdbx_description
1 polymer ?
#
loop_
_entity_poly.entity_id
_entity_poly.type
_entity_poly.pdbx_seq_one_letter_code
_entity_poly.pdbx_strand_id
1 'polypeptide(L)'
;MASHASLRILALSALGLCTASAQVPDVPAPAGAPAPAPAAGGGAAKPKAVGSPFGQEIPVLDPGSEVMTFNGKNWNISNNRIFQARFEKFLNAPEATTGDEAAYRQIIDRILVLLQPGNATVQNIDAAFRLLPYAGRYDIDANHCDTLGASVYSVWQAQRNVSRLANANDSLEEASRKLEWNIGAVSTGDTFSKGTQPSGRNGGNQKNGGGAGVNPASRSDVQTAGYSRRLAENLAAIKANQVKKELSEIQAKVEFQAMMVQFFLQRRFQHVIMATRFYRALFTDGDTKLNLGKDATDLFAKSSGMPPTVSVIDSMANEMMRDVREGVKAFDFLLVKNEMQGATMRMQEVFVTGEYMPEVRLVQRDKKRKCLEFAQKSYQLISALDVRDYGRAEGLVKDLKKVANDFDDSKPTQAIEAARIQSRMLLAKARDALSRDDKVTMEKALVDAAEVWPNNPEFKEATEKIFKQTDVLQDALREFDSLVGKRDYRGIWNDKVRFIAAVAVNPERKQTLEKVMKNIETIEASLMRAEEMSRTGNQAGAWESLERAYGDFPDDGKLNQQRADMTTRASDFVKMIHTAEELEKREQVGSSLAHFLKAQKMYPASDFARDGVARLVKLVLPEE
;
A
#
# COMPACT_ATOMS: atom_id res chain seq x y z
N MET A 1 -48.89 11.23 -9.61
CA MET A 1 -48.37 12.49 -10.18
C MET A 1 -47.12 12.88 -9.43
N ALA A 2 -46.15 13.42 -10.18
CA ALA A 2 -44.76 13.73 -9.83
C ALA A 2 -44.54 14.47 -8.49
N SER A 3 -43.39 14.24 -7.84
CA SER A 3 -42.24 15.15 -7.90
C SER A 3 -41.18 14.83 -6.83
N HIS A 4 -39.92 14.94 -7.23
CA HIS A 4 -38.69 14.87 -6.43
C HIS A 4 -38.61 15.91 -5.29
N ALA A 5 -37.83 15.61 -4.24
CA ALA A 5 -36.81 16.52 -3.71
C ALA A 5 -35.82 15.82 -2.76
N SER A 6 -34.54 16.04 -3.04
CA SER A 6 -33.34 15.55 -2.37
C SER A 6 -33.07 16.27 -1.04
N LEU A 7 -32.54 15.56 -0.03
CA LEU A 7 -31.91 16.18 1.15
C LEU A 7 -30.38 16.03 1.06
N ARG A 8 -29.69 17.16 0.93
CA ARG A 8 -28.23 17.28 1.04
C ARG A 8 -27.86 17.54 2.50
N ILE A 9 -26.87 16.82 3.03
CA ILE A 9 -26.17 17.17 4.27
C ILE A 9 -24.84 17.80 3.89
N LEU A 10 -24.66 19.06 4.27
CA LEU A 10 -23.44 19.85 4.18
C LEU A 10 -22.49 19.43 5.31
N ALA A 11 -21.24 19.08 4.99
CA ALA A 11 -20.16 19.00 5.98
C ALA A 11 -19.14 20.12 5.68
N LEU A 12 -18.99 21.01 6.66
CA LEU A 12 -18.11 22.18 6.69
C LEU A 12 -16.70 21.72 7.11
N SER A 13 -15.69 21.92 6.28
CA SER A 13 -14.27 21.76 6.63
C SER A 13 -13.62 23.15 6.76
N ALA A 14 -13.28 23.52 7.99
CA ALA A 14 -12.50 24.72 8.30
C ALA A 14 -11.01 24.37 8.35
N LEU A 15 -10.23 24.91 7.41
CA LEU A 15 -8.76 24.97 7.51
C LEU A 15 -8.37 26.34 8.11
N GLY A 16 -7.81 26.31 9.32
CA GLY A 16 -7.16 27.47 9.92
C GLY A 16 -5.78 27.69 9.30
N LEU A 17 -5.57 28.91 8.78
CA LEU A 17 -4.26 29.42 8.40
C LEU A 17 -3.40 29.65 9.64
N CYS A 18 -2.19 29.09 9.67
CA CYS A 18 -1.09 29.61 10.46
C CYS A 18 -0.02 30.14 9.51
N THR A 19 0.18 31.46 9.55
CA THR A 19 1.28 32.19 8.92
C THR A 19 2.57 31.97 9.71
N ALA A 20 3.65 31.55 9.06
CA ALA A 20 5.00 31.63 9.62
C ALA A 20 5.96 32.24 8.59
N SER A 21 6.73 33.19 9.09
CA SER A 21 7.53 34.18 8.39
C SER A 21 8.78 33.61 7.72
N ALA A 22 9.20 34.28 6.64
CA ALA A 22 10.43 34.04 5.89
C ALA A 22 11.71 34.20 6.73
N GLN A 23 12.70 33.35 6.49
CA GLN A 23 14.13 33.65 6.65
C GLN A 23 14.94 32.81 5.66
N VAL A 24 15.73 33.49 4.83
CA VAL A 24 16.74 32.93 3.93
C VAL A 24 18.06 32.86 4.71
N PRO A 25 18.83 31.77 4.60
CA PRO A 25 20.28 31.84 4.81
C PRO A 25 21.08 31.49 3.55
N ASP A 26 22.17 32.24 3.39
CA ASP A 26 23.12 32.27 2.28
C ASP A 26 23.84 30.96 1.95
N VAL A 27 24.28 30.91 0.69
CA VAL A 27 25.12 29.88 0.06
C VAL A 27 26.61 30.16 0.34
N PRO A 28 27.43 29.13 0.63
CA PRO A 28 28.84 29.14 0.26
C PRO A 28 29.14 28.13 -0.86
N ALA A 29 30.00 28.56 -1.80
CA ALA A 29 30.49 27.84 -2.97
C ALA A 29 31.44 26.66 -2.61
N PRO A 30 31.74 25.73 -3.55
CA PRO A 30 32.28 24.41 -3.23
C PRO A 30 33.81 24.41 -3.11
N ALA A 31 34.34 23.63 -2.15
CA ALA A 31 35.76 23.29 -2.06
C ALA A 31 35.99 21.85 -2.57
N GLY A 32 37.09 21.68 -3.32
CA GLY A 32 37.39 20.53 -4.17
C GLY A 32 37.57 19.18 -3.46
N ALA A 33 37.31 18.13 -4.23
CA ALA A 33 37.49 16.74 -3.85
C ALA A 33 38.97 16.31 -3.91
N PRO A 34 39.44 15.46 -2.98
CA PRO A 34 40.52 14.52 -3.24
C PRO A 34 39.95 13.14 -3.61
N ALA A 35 40.59 12.47 -4.58
CA ALA A 35 40.24 11.14 -5.07
C ALA A 35 40.47 10.03 -4.01
N PRO A 36 39.68 8.94 -3.99
CA PRO A 36 39.95 7.80 -3.12
C PRO A 36 40.81 6.73 -3.81
N ALA A 37 41.74 6.16 -3.04
CA ALA A 37 42.53 4.96 -3.35
C ALA A 37 41.78 3.66 -2.95
N PRO A 38 42.21 2.46 -3.40
CA PRO A 38 41.35 1.28 -3.53
C PRO A 38 41.08 0.51 -2.23
N ALA A 39 39.97 -0.24 -2.27
CA ALA A 39 39.31 -0.92 -1.16
C ALA A 39 40.04 -2.17 -0.63
N ALA A 40 39.98 -2.35 0.69
CA ALA A 40 40.14 -3.63 1.40
C ALA A 40 38.85 -3.92 2.19
N GLY A 41 38.38 -5.16 2.12
CA GLY A 41 37.03 -5.58 2.50
C GLY A 41 36.73 -5.66 4.00
N GLY A 42 35.43 -5.70 4.32
CA GLY A 42 34.93 -6.09 5.64
C GLY A 42 33.51 -5.60 5.94
N GLY A 43 32.58 -6.55 6.11
CA GLY A 43 31.39 -6.41 6.98
C GLY A 43 30.23 -5.58 6.45
N ALA A 44 29.18 -6.24 5.93
CA ALA A 44 27.90 -5.61 5.62
C ALA A 44 27.20 -5.12 6.90
N ALA A 45 27.26 -3.81 7.15
CA ALA A 45 26.42 -3.13 8.13
C ALA A 45 24.98 -3.03 7.60
N LYS A 46 24.00 -3.39 8.44
CA LYS A 46 22.57 -3.21 8.15
C LYS A 46 22.24 -1.71 8.03
N PRO A 47 21.65 -1.21 6.93
CA PRO A 47 21.27 0.18 6.83
C PRO A 47 20.03 0.48 7.70
N LYS A 48 20.07 1.63 8.39
CA LYS A 48 18.95 2.19 9.16
C LYS A 48 17.83 2.65 8.21
N ALA A 49 16.60 2.25 8.51
CA ALA A 49 15.40 2.65 7.79
C ALA A 49 15.06 4.13 8.07
N VAL A 50 14.89 4.91 7.01
CA VAL A 50 14.25 6.24 7.03
C VAL A 50 12.88 6.05 6.37
N GLY A 51 11.80 6.31 7.10
CA GLY A 51 10.43 6.17 6.62
C GLY A 51 9.99 7.35 5.76
N SER A 52 9.44 7.07 4.58
CA SER A 52 8.70 8.03 3.75
C SER A 52 7.21 8.04 4.13
N PRO A 53 6.53 9.20 4.16
CA PRO A 53 5.12 9.32 4.54
C PRO A 53 4.12 8.90 3.44
N PHE A 54 4.59 8.49 2.25
CA PHE A 54 3.74 8.00 1.17
C PHE A 54 4.11 6.54 0.85
N GLY A 55 3.49 5.61 1.57
CA GLY A 55 3.84 4.18 1.60
C GLY A 55 3.52 3.35 0.35
N GLN A 56 4.05 3.72 -0.82
CA GLN A 56 4.08 2.88 -2.02
C GLN A 56 5.38 3.10 -2.81
N GLU A 57 6.46 2.41 -2.43
CA GLU A 57 7.64 2.30 -3.30
C GLU A 57 7.38 1.28 -4.42
N ILE A 58 7.86 1.57 -5.63
CA ILE A 58 7.78 0.69 -6.80
C ILE A 58 8.52 -0.60 -6.44
N PRO A 59 7.89 -1.78 -6.55
CA PRO A 59 8.60 -3.01 -6.27
C PRO A 59 9.64 -3.29 -7.35
N VAL A 60 10.89 -3.46 -6.93
CA VAL A 60 11.96 -3.93 -7.82
C VAL A 60 12.13 -5.43 -7.57
N LEU A 61 11.85 -6.21 -8.61
CA LEU A 61 12.04 -7.66 -8.62
C LEU A 61 13.43 -7.98 -9.15
N ASP A 62 14.24 -8.68 -8.37
CA ASP A 62 15.45 -9.31 -8.87
C ASP A 62 15.14 -10.75 -9.29
N PRO A 63 15.08 -11.05 -10.61
CA PRO A 63 14.73 -12.37 -11.12
C PRO A 63 15.77 -13.44 -10.77
N GLY A 64 16.97 -13.06 -10.31
CA GLY A 64 18.01 -14.00 -9.87
C GLY A 64 17.91 -14.42 -8.40
N SER A 65 17.19 -13.68 -7.56
CA SER A 65 17.15 -13.91 -6.11
C SER A 65 15.77 -14.24 -5.53
N GLU A 66 14.70 -14.25 -6.35
CA GLU A 66 13.31 -14.43 -5.90
C GLU A 66 12.89 -13.40 -4.81
N VAL A 67 13.66 -12.33 -4.69
CA VAL A 67 13.49 -11.26 -3.71
C VAL A 67 12.88 -10.04 -4.39
N MET A 68 11.71 -9.64 -3.91
CA MET A 68 11.07 -8.37 -4.21
C MET A 68 11.52 -7.35 -3.16
N THR A 69 12.11 -6.25 -3.59
CA THR A 69 12.43 -5.15 -2.67
C THR A 69 11.22 -4.22 -2.61
N PHE A 70 10.63 -4.05 -1.42
CA PHE A 70 9.51 -3.15 -1.17
C PHE A 70 9.73 -2.41 0.15
N ASN A 71 9.75 -1.07 0.12
CA ASN A 71 10.06 -0.19 1.26
C ASN A 71 11.45 -0.43 1.86
N GLY A 72 12.48 -0.57 1.01
CA GLY A 72 13.86 -0.88 1.42
C GLY A 72 14.05 -2.21 2.16
N LYS A 73 13.04 -3.09 2.14
CA LYS A 73 13.09 -4.45 2.72
C LYS A 73 13.05 -5.49 1.61
N ASN A 74 13.88 -6.51 1.75
CA ASN A 74 13.94 -7.66 0.87
C ASN A 74 12.84 -8.65 1.29
N TRP A 75 11.91 -8.94 0.37
CA TRP A 75 10.84 -9.91 0.56
C TRP A 75 11.11 -11.11 -0.33
N ASN A 76 11.27 -12.30 0.25
CA ASN A 76 11.19 -13.51 -0.58
C ASN A 76 9.73 -13.70 -1.01
N ILE A 77 9.48 -13.63 -2.32
CA ILE A 77 8.15 -13.68 -2.93
C ILE A 77 7.50 -15.05 -2.69
N SER A 78 8.31 -16.10 -2.65
CA SER A 78 7.83 -17.46 -2.42
C SER A 78 7.45 -17.71 -0.96
N ASN A 79 7.90 -16.89 0.00
CA ASN A 79 7.60 -17.01 1.43
C ASN A 79 6.68 -15.88 1.99
N ASN A 80 5.95 -15.18 1.11
CA ASN A 80 5.00 -14.15 1.52
C ASN A 80 3.55 -14.62 1.33
N ARG A 81 2.86 -14.91 2.44
CA ARG A 81 1.48 -15.42 2.45
C ARG A 81 0.46 -14.51 1.76
N ILE A 82 0.67 -13.19 1.80
CA ILE A 82 -0.20 -12.22 1.12
C ILE A 82 -0.03 -12.33 -0.40
N PHE A 83 1.22 -12.44 -0.86
CA PHE A 83 1.50 -12.65 -2.28
C PHE A 83 0.90 -13.97 -2.76
N GLN A 84 1.18 -15.08 -2.06
CA GLN A 84 0.67 -16.41 -2.38
C GLN A 84 -0.86 -16.38 -2.56
N ALA A 85 -1.60 -15.81 -1.60
CA ALA A 85 -3.05 -15.73 -1.66
C ALA A 85 -3.55 -14.91 -2.87
N ARG A 86 -2.89 -13.80 -3.20
CA ARG A 86 -3.25 -12.96 -4.36
C ARG A 86 -2.94 -13.66 -5.68
N PHE A 87 -1.79 -14.30 -5.77
CA PHE A 87 -1.38 -15.03 -6.96
C PHE A 87 -2.28 -16.25 -7.20
N GLU A 88 -2.60 -17.02 -6.17
CA GLU A 88 -3.57 -18.12 -6.26
C GLU A 88 -4.95 -17.63 -6.67
N LYS A 89 -5.43 -16.51 -6.11
CA LYS A 89 -6.69 -15.88 -6.54
C LYS A 89 -6.66 -15.54 -8.03
N PHE A 90 -5.57 -14.94 -8.51
CA PHE A 90 -5.38 -14.63 -9.92
C PHE A 90 -5.38 -15.89 -10.80
N LEU A 91 -4.65 -16.94 -10.41
CA LEU A 91 -4.56 -18.17 -11.18
C LEU A 91 -5.91 -18.92 -11.25
N ASN A 92 -6.81 -18.67 -10.31
CA ASN A 92 -8.17 -19.23 -10.32
C ASN A 92 -9.19 -18.38 -11.07
N ALA A 93 -8.88 -17.10 -11.32
CA ALA A 93 -9.79 -16.17 -11.97
C ALA A 93 -10.00 -16.54 -13.46
N PRO A 94 -11.22 -16.32 -14.00
CA PRO A 94 -11.46 -16.47 -15.43
C PRO A 94 -10.60 -15.48 -16.23
N GLU A 95 -10.45 -15.78 -17.52
CA GLU A 95 -9.94 -14.79 -18.47
C GLU A 95 -10.89 -13.61 -18.58
N ALA A 96 -10.33 -12.42 -18.76
CA ALA A 96 -11.09 -11.17 -18.79
C ALA A 96 -11.80 -10.93 -20.15
N THR A 97 -12.59 -11.90 -20.60
CA THR A 97 -13.28 -11.90 -21.91
C THR A 97 -14.76 -11.56 -21.81
N THR A 98 -15.25 -11.19 -20.62
CA THR A 98 -16.62 -10.74 -20.43
C THR A 98 -16.93 -9.51 -21.29
N GLY A 99 -18.21 -9.31 -21.64
CA GLY A 99 -18.65 -8.18 -22.47
C GLY A 99 -18.22 -6.83 -21.90
N ASP A 100 -18.31 -6.68 -20.57
CA ASP A 100 -17.93 -5.45 -19.86
C ASP A 100 -16.41 -5.19 -19.92
N GLU A 101 -15.58 -6.21 -19.71
CA GLU A 101 -14.11 -6.06 -19.79
C GLU A 101 -13.62 -5.83 -21.21
N ALA A 102 -14.31 -6.40 -22.22
CA ALA A 102 -14.04 -6.09 -23.62
C ALA A 102 -14.43 -4.66 -23.97
N ALA A 103 -15.61 -4.19 -23.53
CA ALA A 103 -16.08 -2.83 -23.75
C ALA A 103 -15.18 -1.78 -23.07
N TYR A 104 -14.77 -2.03 -21.83
CA TYR A 104 -13.81 -1.17 -21.12
C TYR A 104 -12.50 -1.01 -21.92
N ARG A 105 -11.91 -2.13 -22.38
CA ARG A 105 -10.66 -2.09 -23.18
C ARG A 105 -10.83 -1.29 -24.46
N GLN A 106 -11.94 -1.47 -25.18
CA GLN A 106 -12.23 -0.69 -26.39
C GLN A 106 -12.29 0.82 -26.12
N ILE A 107 -12.87 1.23 -24.98
CA ILE A 107 -12.91 2.64 -24.59
C ILE A 107 -11.50 3.16 -24.31
N ILE A 108 -10.70 2.43 -23.52
CA ILE A 108 -9.31 2.81 -23.20
C ILE A 108 -8.47 2.90 -24.48
N ASP A 109 -8.54 1.90 -25.37
CA ASP A 109 -7.82 1.91 -26.64
C ASP A 109 -8.25 3.09 -27.51
N ARG A 110 -9.54 3.41 -27.54
CA ARG A 110 -10.05 4.58 -28.27
C ARG A 110 -9.51 5.89 -27.71
N ILE A 111 -9.48 6.05 -26.39
CA ILE A 111 -8.90 7.23 -25.73
C ILE A 111 -7.41 7.35 -26.09
N LEU A 112 -6.66 6.25 -25.97
CA LEU A 112 -5.24 6.22 -26.32
C LEU A 112 -5.02 6.64 -27.78
N VAL A 113 -5.79 6.12 -28.73
CA VAL A 113 -5.71 6.50 -30.16
C VAL A 113 -6.00 7.98 -30.38
N LEU A 114 -7.04 8.52 -29.77
CA LEU A 114 -7.39 9.95 -29.90
C LEU A 114 -6.29 10.87 -29.37
N LEU A 115 -5.59 10.43 -28.33
CA LEU A 115 -4.51 11.17 -27.66
C LEU A 115 -3.12 10.89 -28.22
N GLN A 116 -2.98 10.07 -29.27
CA GLN A 116 -1.67 9.77 -29.86
C GLN A 116 -0.97 11.05 -30.35
N PRO A 117 0.38 11.11 -30.29
CA PRO A 117 1.14 12.19 -30.90
C PRO A 117 0.76 12.37 -32.38
N GLY A 118 0.49 13.61 -32.78
CA GLY A 118 0.02 13.94 -34.14
C GLY A 118 -1.50 13.82 -34.34
N ASN A 119 -2.22 13.09 -33.49
CA ASN A 119 -3.68 12.97 -33.54
C ASN A 119 -4.39 13.83 -32.47
N ALA A 120 -3.68 14.31 -31.45
CA ALA A 120 -4.23 15.06 -30.32
C ALA A 120 -4.65 16.51 -30.68
N THR A 121 -5.59 16.67 -31.59
CA THR A 121 -6.28 17.94 -31.88
C THR A 121 -7.24 18.29 -30.75
N VAL A 122 -7.67 19.57 -30.64
CA VAL A 122 -8.66 20.00 -29.62
C VAL A 122 -9.92 19.13 -29.67
N GLN A 123 -10.42 18.82 -30.86
CA GLN A 123 -11.59 17.95 -31.05
C GLN A 123 -11.37 16.54 -30.52
N ASN A 124 -10.18 15.97 -30.75
CA ASN A 124 -9.85 14.62 -30.29
C ASN A 124 -9.57 14.58 -28.78
N ILE A 125 -8.99 15.63 -28.21
CA ILE A 125 -8.83 15.79 -26.75
C ILE A 125 -10.19 15.86 -26.07
N ASP A 126 -11.12 16.66 -26.60
CA ASP A 126 -12.50 16.74 -26.10
C ASP A 126 -13.24 15.40 -26.24
N ALA A 127 -13.06 14.70 -27.36
CA ALA A 127 -13.64 13.38 -27.58
C ALA A 127 -13.07 12.35 -26.59
N ALA A 128 -11.76 12.36 -26.34
CA ALA A 128 -11.11 11.51 -25.37
C ALA A 128 -11.60 11.80 -23.94
N PHE A 129 -11.72 13.08 -23.58
CA PHE A 129 -12.26 13.51 -22.29
C PHE A 129 -13.69 13.00 -22.07
N ARG A 130 -14.55 13.08 -23.09
CA ARG A 130 -15.95 12.58 -23.02
C ARG A 130 -16.04 11.08 -22.80
N LEU A 131 -15.02 10.30 -23.14
CA LEU A 131 -14.99 8.86 -22.95
C LEU A 131 -14.59 8.44 -21.52
N LEU A 132 -13.90 9.31 -20.76
CA LEU A 132 -13.43 8.99 -19.41
C LEU A 132 -14.54 8.55 -18.46
N PRO A 133 -15.71 9.24 -18.36
CA PRO A 133 -16.78 8.81 -17.47
C PRO A 133 -17.51 7.54 -17.91
N TYR A 134 -17.27 7.06 -19.13
CA TYR A 134 -17.79 5.76 -19.58
C TYR A 134 -16.83 4.63 -19.19
N ALA A 135 -15.52 4.87 -19.24
CA ALA A 135 -14.51 3.96 -18.72
C ALA A 135 -14.60 3.83 -17.19
N GLY A 136 -14.85 4.93 -16.47
CA GLY A 136 -14.98 4.97 -15.01
C GLY A 136 -16.08 4.10 -14.42
N ARG A 137 -17.08 3.71 -15.23
CA ARG A 137 -18.22 2.87 -14.79
C ARG A 137 -17.86 1.41 -14.56
N TYR A 138 -16.73 0.95 -15.09
CA TYR A 138 -16.33 -0.44 -14.98
C TYR A 138 -15.45 -0.64 -13.74
N ASP A 139 -15.73 -1.68 -12.96
CA ASP A 139 -15.03 -1.99 -11.70
C ASP A 139 -13.50 -2.07 -11.86
N ILE A 140 -13.04 -2.56 -13.01
CA ILE A 140 -11.62 -2.67 -13.35
C ILE A 140 -10.90 -1.31 -13.36
N ASP A 141 -11.61 -0.25 -13.75
CA ASP A 141 -11.09 1.11 -13.79
C ASP A 141 -10.86 1.66 -12.38
N ALA A 142 -11.64 1.23 -11.39
CA ALA A 142 -11.56 1.71 -10.01
C ALA A 142 -11.55 3.25 -9.91
N ASN A 143 -12.38 3.93 -10.72
CA ASN A 143 -12.53 5.39 -10.80
C ASN A 143 -11.25 6.17 -11.20
N HIS A 144 -10.28 5.53 -11.84
CA HIS A 144 -9.07 6.22 -12.29
C HIS A 144 -9.36 7.16 -13.47
N CYS A 145 -10.27 6.77 -14.37
CA CYS A 145 -10.70 7.63 -15.47
C CYS A 145 -11.53 8.82 -14.98
N ASP A 146 -12.36 8.65 -13.95
CA ASP A 146 -13.09 9.76 -13.33
C ASP A 146 -12.13 10.74 -12.63
N THR A 147 -11.12 10.21 -11.93
CA THR A 147 -10.07 11.02 -11.31
C THR A 147 -9.31 11.82 -12.38
N LEU A 148 -8.91 11.17 -13.48
CA LEU A 148 -8.26 11.84 -14.61
C LEU A 148 -9.16 12.90 -15.23
N GLY A 149 -10.46 12.62 -15.41
CA GLY A 149 -11.44 13.58 -15.92
C GLY A 149 -11.57 14.79 -14.99
N ALA A 150 -11.64 14.59 -13.68
CA ALA A 150 -11.68 15.66 -12.70
C ALA A 150 -10.42 16.54 -12.77
N SER A 151 -9.23 15.94 -12.91
CA SER A 151 -7.99 16.69 -13.08
C SER A 151 -7.95 17.49 -14.39
N VAL A 152 -8.38 16.91 -15.52
CA VAL A 152 -8.50 17.65 -16.80
C VAL A 152 -9.47 18.82 -16.66
N TYR A 153 -10.62 18.60 -16.03
CA TYR A 153 -11.62 19.65 -15.80
C TYR A 153 -11.09 20.77 -14.89
N SER A 154 -10.35 20.42 -13.82
CA SER A 154 -9.69 21.38 -12.92
C SER A 154 -8.72 22.29 -13.69
N VAL A 155 -7.93 21.71 -14.61
CA VAL A 155 -7.02 22.48 -15.46
C VAL A 155 -7.79 23.47 -16.36
N TRP A 156 -8.87 23.03 -17.00
CA TRP A 156 -9.70 23.93 -17.80
C TRP A 156 -10.35 25.04 -16.96
N GLN A 157 -10.77 24.74 -15.73
CA GLN A 157 -11.31 25.74 -14.82
C GLN A 157 -10.23 26.76 -14.43
N ALA A 158 -9.01 26.31 -14.13
CA ALA A 158 -7.86 27.16 -13.87
C ALA A 158 -7.58 28.08 -15.07
N GLN A 159 -7.49 27.52 -16.28
CA GLN A 159 -7.28 28.29 -17.51
C GLN A 159 -8.38 29.34 -17.75
N ARG A 160 -9.65 28.99 -17.55
CA ARG A 160 -10.77 29.94 -17.67
C ARG A 160 -10.71 31.05 -16.61
N ASN A 161 -10.36 30.71 -15.38
CA ASN A 161 -10.16 31.68 -14.31
C ASN A 161 -9.01 32.63 -14.64
N VAL A 162 -7.92 32.12 -15.22
CA VAL A 162 -6.78 32.90 -15.72
C VAL A 162 -7.22 33.88 -16.81
N SER A 163 -7.98 33.44 -17.81
CA SER A 163 -8.50 34.34 -18.86
C SER A 163 -9.42 35.42 -18.28
N ARG A 164 -10.26 35.08 -17.30
CA ARG A 164 -11.12 36.06 -16.62
C ARG A 164 -10.30 37.11 -15.86
N LEU A 165 -9.24 36.69 -15.15
CA LEU A 165 -8.35 37.61 -14.42
C LEU A 165 -7.52 38.48 -15.38
N ALA A 166 -7.12 37.95 -16.53
CA ALA A 166 -6.44 38.72 -17.57
C ALA A 166 -7.33 39.85 -18.11
N ASN A 167 -8.56 39.55 -18.52
CA ASN A 167 -9.51 40.57 -18.97
C ASN A 167 -9.81 41.63 -17.90
N ALA A 168 -9.87 41.22 -16.62
CA ALA A 168 -10.04 42.15 -15.50
C ALA A 168 -8.82 43.07 -15.34
N ASN A 169 -7.60 42.53 -15.49
CA ASN A 169 -6.38 43.32 -15.46
C ASN A 169 -6.31 44.31 -16.62
N ASP A 170 -6.69 43.93 -17.84
CA ASP A 170 -6.73 44.84 -18.99
C ASP A 170 -7.63 46.07 -18.70
N SER A 171 -8.80 45.82 -18.09
CA SER A 171 -9.71 46.89 -17.69
C SER A 171 -9.14 47.79 -16.57
N LEU A 172 -8.38 47.22 -15.63
CA LEU A 172 -7.70 47.96 -14.57
C LEU A 172 -6.51 48.75 -15.12
N GLU A 173 -5.79 48.25 -16.12
CA GLU A 173 -4.70 48.94 -16.81
C GLU A 173 -5.21 50.13 -17.63
N GLU A 174 -6.33 49.97 -18.33
CA GLU A 174 -7.02 51.10 -18.98
C GLU A 174 -7.47 52.16 -17.97
N ALA A 175 -8.02 51.74 -16.81
CA ALA A 175 -8.40 52.66 -15.75
C ALA A 175 -7.19 53.37 -15.14
N SER A 176 -6.09 52.66 -14.91
CA SER A 176 -4.82 53.23 -14.42
C SER A 176 -4.24 54.25 -15.40
N ARG A 177 -4.20 53.96 -16.71
CA ARG A 177 -3.75 54.92 -17.74
C ARG A 177 -4.58 56.21 -17.76
N LYS A 178 -5.90 56.10 -17.57
CA LYS A 178 -6.79 57.28 -17.46
C LYS A 178 -6.51 58.08 -16.18
N LEU A 179 -6.25 57.42 -15.05
CA LEU A 179 -5.90 58.07 -13.80
C LEU A 179 -4.54 58.79 -13.90
N GLU A 180 -3.54 58.16 -14.52
CA GLU A 180 -2.24 58.78 -14.81
C GLU A 180 -2.37 60.00 -15.72
N TRP A 181 -3.16 59.91 -16.78
CA TRP A 181 -3.45 61.05 -17.65
C TRP A 181 -4.16 62.18 -16.89
N ASN A 182 -5.13 61.87 -16.02
CA ASN A 182 -5.81 62.86 -15.19
C ASN A 182 -4.85 63.52 -14.18
N ILE A 183 -3.94 62.76 -13.56
CA ILE A 183 -2.89 63.31 -12.68
C ILE A 183 -1.97 64.23 -13.48
N GLY A 184 -1.56 63.83 -14.69
CA GLY A 184 -0.78 64.65 -15.61
C GLY A 184 -1.49 65.94 -16.00
N ALA A 185 -2.77 65.88 -16.37
CA ALA A 185 -3.56 67.04 -16.75
C ALA A 185 -3.77 68.03 -15.59
N VAL A 186 -4.03 67.53 -14.37
CA VAL A 186 -4.20 68.36 -13.17
C VAL A 186 -2.88 68.96 -12.70
N SER A 187 -1.77 68.22 -12.80
CA SER A 187 -0.43 68.68 -12.40
C SER A 187 0.23 69.67 -13.39
N THR A 188 -0.13 69.58 -14.68
CA THR A 188 0.43 70.44 -15.75
C THR A 188 -0.42 71.70 -15.99
N GLY A 189 -1.63 71.78 -15.41
CA GLY A 189 -2.46 73.00 -15.41
C GLY A 189 -3.03 73.38 -16.77
N ASP A 190 -3.36 72.41 -17.63
CA ASP A 190 -3.82 72.71 -18.98
C ASP A 190 -5.33 73.04 -19.01
N THR A 191 -5.66 74.33 -18.95
CA THR A 191 -7.01 74.83 -19.17
C THR A 191 -7.39 74.73 -20.65
N PHE A 192 -8.15 73.71 -21.02
CA PHE A 192 -8.89 73.72 -22.29
C PHE A 192 -10.05 74.73 -22.20
N SER A 193 -9.76 75.98 -22.54
CA SER A 193 -10.78 77.00 -22.84
C SER A 193 -11.21 76.87 -24.29
N LYS A 194 -12.47 76.50 -24.56
CA LYS A 194 -13.15 76.80 -25.83
C LYS A 194 -14.68 76.70 -25.71
N GLY A 195 -15.33 77.88 -25.85
CA GLY A 195 -16.67 78.23 -26.40
C GLY A 195 -17.91 77.39 -26.04
N THR A 196 -19.13 77.90 -25.91
CA THR A 196 -19.75 79.11 -26.50
C THR A 196 -21.09 79.34 -25.76
N GLN A 197 -21.39 80.59 -25.44
CA GLN A 197 -22.66 81.03 -24.82
C GLN A 197 -23.71 81.30 -25.91
N PRO A 198 -25.01 81.07 -25.63
CA PRO A 198 -26.06 81.90 -26.20
C PRO A 198 -26.76 82.76 -25.14
N SER A 199 -27.11 83.95 -25.59
CA SER A 199 -27.62 85.14 -24.91
C SER A 199 -29.06 85.06 -24.38
N GLY A 200 -29.36 85.80 -23.29
CA GLY A 200 -30.74 86.02 -22.83
C GLY A 200 -30.94 87.00 -21.64
N ARG A 201 -30.46 88.25 -21.78
CA ARG A 201 -31.04 89.54 -21.34
C ARG A 201 -31.80 89.72 -19.99
N ASN A 202 -31.18 90.59 -19.17
CA ASN A 202 -31.67 91.68 -18.30
C ASN A 202 -32.22 91.45 -16.88
N GLY A 203 -31.57 92.13 -15.92
CA GLY A 203 -32.23 92.98 -14.93
C GLY A 203 -31.82 92.77 -13.46
N GLY A 204 -31.05 93.70 -12.88
CA GLY A 204 -31.05 93.95 -11.43
C GLY A 204 -29.70 93.90 -10.73
N ASN A 205 -29.35 95.02 -10.09
CA ASN A 205 -28.08 95.38 -9.47
C ASN A 205 -27.81 94.64 -8.13
N GLN A 206 -26.59 94.06 -8.00
CA GLN A 206 -25.62 94.16 -6.87
C GLN A 206 -26.18 94.27 -5.42
N LYS A 207 -25.82 93.45 -4.41
CA LYS A 207 -24.46 93.21 -3.86
C LYS A 207 -24.48 92.20 -2.67
N ASN A 208 -23.42 91.38 -2.61
CA ASN A 208 -22.66 90.85 -1.45
C ASN A 208 -23.26 89.91 -0.38
N GLY A 209 -22.57 88.77 -0.17
CA GLY A 209 -22.58 88.02 1.09
C GLY A 209 -21.80 86.69 1.10
N GLY A 210 -20.46 86.74 1.05
CA GLY A 210 -19.57 85.79 1.74
C GLY A 210 -19.42 84.35 1.22
N GLY A 211 -18.60 84.14 0.18
CA GLY A 211 -18.05 82.83 -0.17
C GLY A 211 -16.56 82.78 0.16
N ALA A 212 -16.18 81.97 1.16
CA ALA A 212 -14.79 81.73 1.53
C ALA A 212 -13.99 81.21 0.32
N GLY A 213 -12.93 81.93 -0.04
CA GLY A 213 -12.00 81.54 -1.10
C GLY A 213 -11.24 80.28 -0.70
N VAL A 214 -11.58 79.16 -1.30
CA VAL A 214 -10.72 77.97 -1.30
C VAL A 214 -9.67 78.18 -2.39
N ASN A 215 -8.39 78.20 -2.01
CA ASN A 215 -7.28 78.27 -2.95
C ASN A 215 -7.41 77.18 -4.04
N PRO A 216 -7.29 77.52 -5.33
CA PRO A 216 -7.35 76.53 -6.42
C PRO A 216 -6.27 75.44 -6.29
N ALA A 217 -5.11 75.77 -5.70
CA ALA A 217 -4.04 74.81 -5.38
C ALA A 217 -4.48 73.72 -4.38
N SER A 218 -5.26 74.07 -3.35
CA SER A 218 -5.71 73.08 -2.36
C SER A 218 -6.78 72.12 -2.89
N ARG A 219 -7.51 72.50 -3.96
CA ARG A 219 -8.46 71.60 -4.65
C ARG A 219 -7.75 70.68 -5.64
N SER A 220 -6.74 71.17 -6.36
CA SER A 220 -5.92 70.33 -7.25
C SER A 220 -5.13 69.29 -6.47
N ASP A 221 -4.60 69.64 -5.29
CA ASP A 221 -3.83 68.72 -4.45
C ASP A 221 -4.69 67.58 -3.90
N VAL A 222 -5.91 67.88 -3.45
CA VAL A 222 -6.88 66.88 -2.94
C VAL A 222 -7.39 65.97 -4.06
N GLN A 223 -7.63 66.51 -5.27
CA GLN A 223 -8.04 65.71 -6.43
C GLN A 223 -6.90 64.80 -6.92
N THR A 224 -5.69 65.33 -6.98
CA THR A 224 -4.48 64.56 -7.34
C THR A 224 -4.23 63.44 -6.34
N ALA A 225 -4.35 63.71 -5.03
CA ALA A 225 -4.23 62.69 -4.00
C ALA A 225 -5.29 61.57 -4.13
N GLY A 226 -6.52 61.92 -4.51
CA GLY A 226 -7.59 60.95 -4.79
C GLY A 226 -7.31 60.07 -6.00
N TYR A 227 -6.79 60.64 -7.09
CA TYR A 227 -6.39 59.87 -8.28
C TYR A 227 -5.18 58.97 -8.01
N SER A 228 -4.15 59.47 -7.29
CA SER A 228 -2.97 58.69 -6.91
C SER A 228 -3.32 57.50 -6.01
N ARG A 229 -4.27 57.67 -5.08
CA ARG A 229 -4.77 56.57 -4.24
C ARG A 229 -5.46 55.49 -5.08
N ARG A 230 -6.36 55.87 -6.00
CA ARG A 230 -7.05 54.92 -6.89
C ARG A 230 -6.08 54.22 -7.84
N LEU A 231 -5.05 54.91 -8.30
CA LEU A 231 -3.98 54.32 -9.11
C LEU A 231 -3.22 53.24 -8.32
N ALA A 232 -2.85 53.53 -7.07
CA ALA A 232 -2.20 52.55 -6.19
C ALA A 232 -3.10 51.34 -5.90
N GLU A 233 -4.40 51.56 -5.67
CA GLU A 233 -5.40 50.48 -5.48
C GLU A 233 -5.53 49.60 -6.74
N ASN A 234 -5.58 50.20 -7.93
CA ASN A 234 -5.62 49.46 -9.20
C ASN A 234 -4.34 48.64 -9.43
N LEU A 235 -3.16 49.22 -9.21
CA LEU A 235 -1.88 48.51 -9.37
C LEU A 235 -1.72 47.36 -8.36
N ALA A 236 -2.18 47.55 -7.11
CA ALA A 236 -2.22 46.49 -6.12
C ALA A 236 -3.17 45.36 -6.52
N ALA A 237 -4.34 45.68 -7.09
CA ALA A 237 -5.29 44.70 -7.60
C ALA A 237 -4.73 43.92 -8.80
N ILE A 238 -4.06 44.58 -9.74
CA ILE A 238 -3.37 43.94 -10.87
C ILE A 238 -2.32 42.95 -10.36
N LYS A 239 -1.46 43.37 -9.42
CA LYS A 239 -0.42 42.50 -8.84
C LYS A 239 -1.03 41.32 -8.07
N ALA A 240 -2.10 41.54 -7.31
CA ALA A 240 -2.80 40.46 -6.61
C ALA A 240 -3.47 39.48 -7.59
N ASN A 241 -4.03 39.95 -8.70
CA ASN A 241 -4.59 39.11 -9.75
C ASN A 241 -3.52 38.32 -10.50
N GLN A 242 -2.33 38.91 -10.74
CA GLN A 242 -1.17 38.20 -11.32
C GLN A 242 -0.73 37.03 -10.43
N VAL A 243 -0.56 37.27 -9.12
CA VAL A 243 -0.22 36.20 -8.15
C VAL A 243 -1.27 35.08 -8.14
N LYS A 244 -2.57 35.43 -8.17
CA LYS A 244 -3.66 34.44 -8.23
C LYS A 244 -3.66 33.62 -9.52
N LYS A 245 -3.35 34.26 -10.66
CA LYS A 245 -3.21 33.59 -11.96
C LYS A 245 -2.09 32.54 -11.91
N GLU A 246 -0.90 32.94 -11.46
CA GLU A 246 0.27 32.04 -11.35
C GLU A 246 0.00 30.88 -10.39
N LEU A 247 -0.57 31.16 -9.22
CA LEU A 247 -0.87 30.13 -8.22
C LEU A 247 -1.89 29.10 -8.73
N SER A 248 -2.95 29.54 -9.41
CA SER A 248 -3.99 28.64 -9.92
C SER A 248 -3.46 27.68 -10.99
N GLU A 249 -2.55 28.15 -11.85
CA GLU A 249 -1.92 27.33 -12.89
C GLU A 249 -0.93 26.33 -12.30
N ILE A 250 -0.07 26.79 -11.38
CA ILE A 250 0.90 25.93 -10.67
C ILE A 250 0.17 24.84 -9.87
N GLN A 251 -0.89 25.18 -9.15
CA GLN A 251 -1.64 24.22 -8.35
C GLN A 251 -2.23 23.10 -9.21
N ALA A 252 -2.96 23.45 -10.28
CA ALA A 252 -3.56 22.46 -11.17
C ALA A 252 -2.51 21.54 -11.82
N LYS A 253 -1.33 22.10 -12.14
CA LYS A 253 -0.21 21.34 -12.68
C LYS A 253 0.39 20.35 -11.67
N VAL A 254 0.63 20.79 -10.43
CA VAL A 254 1.16 19.93 -9.36
C VAL A 254 0.20 18.78 -9.04
N GLU A 255 -1.10 19.07 -8.94
CA GLU A 255 -2.13 18.04 -8.72
C GLU A 255 -2.15 17.01 -9.85
N PHE A 256 -2.04 17.45 -11.11
CA PHE A 256 -1.99 16.57 -12.26
C PHE A 256 -0.72 15.69 -12.26
N GLN A 257 0.44 16.27 -11.94
CA GLN A 257 1.71 15.54 -11.84
C GLN A 257 1.69 14.49 -10.72
N ALA A 258 1.13 14.82 -9.56
CA ALA A 258 0.97 13.89 -8.45
C ALA A 258 0.10 12.68 -8.85
N MET A 259 -1.00 12.92 -9.56
CA MET A 259 -1.87 11.86 -10.08
C MET A 259 -1.13 10.94 -11.06
N MET A 260 -0.30 11.48 -11.97
CA MET A 260 0.52 10.66 -12.90
C MET A 260 1.42 9.69 -12.13
N VAL A 261 2.10 10.17 -11.07
CA VAL A 261 2.93 9.33 -10.21
C VAL A 261 2.10 8.30 -9.47
N GLN A 262 0.94 8.68 -8.92
CA GLN A 262 0.05 7.75 -8.24
C GLN A 262 -0.37 6.59 -9.16
N PHE A 263 -0.79 6.87 -10.40
CA PHE A 263 -1.14 5.82 -11.36
C PHE A 263 0.05 4.89 -11.66
N PHE A 264 1.25 5.45 -11.74
CA PHE A 264 2.46 4.65 -11.96
C PHE A 264 2.74 3.71 -10.79
N LEU A 265 2.69 4.23 -9.54
CA LEU A 265 2.89 3.43 -8.33
C LEU A 265 1.82 2.33 -8.17
N GLN A 266 0.60 2.60 -8.64
CA GLN A 266 -0.51 1.65 -8.66
C GLN A 266 -0.44 0.65 -9.81
N ARG A 267 0.61 0.71 -10.66
CA ARG A 267 0.81 -0.15 -11.84
C ARG A 267 -0.31 -0.02 -12.87
N ARG A 268 -0.89 1.18 -12.96
CA ARG A 268 -1.96 1.56 -13.89
C ARG A 268 -1.37 2.23 -15.11
N PHE A 269 -0.50 1.49 -15.82
CA PHE A 269 0.34 2.07 -16.87
C PHE A 269 -0.47 2.67 -18.01
N GLN A 270 -1.59 2.07 -18.42
CA GLN A 270 -2.47 2.67 -19.44
C GLN A 270 -2.98 4.06 -19.01
N HIS A 271 -3.35 4.23 -17.74
CA HIS A 271 -3.77 5.52 -17.19
C HIS A 271 -2.63 6.52 -17.08
N VAL A 272 -1.40 6.07 -16.80
CA VAL A 272 -0.19 6.92 -16.89
C VAL A 272 -0.05 7.47 -18.30
N ILE A 273 -0.11 6.61 -19.32
CA ILE A 273 0.02 7.03 -20.73
C ILE A 273 -1.11 7.99 -21.14
N MET A 274 -2.35 7.74 -20.70
CA MET A 274 -3.44 8.68 -20.94
C MET A 274 -3.18 10.03 -20.27
N ALA A 275 -2.75 10.02 -19.01
CA ALA A 275 -2.48 11.22 -18.24
C ALA A 275 -1.31 12.02 -18.82
N THR A 276 -0.20 11.39 -19.21
CA THR A 276 0.95 12.08 -19.83
C THR A 276 0.56 12.73 -21.16
N ARG A 277 -0.32 12.11 -21.94
CA ARG A 277 -0.83 12.69 -23.20
C ARG A 277 -1.78 13.85 -22.98
N PHE A 278 -2.74 13.73 -22.05
CA PHE A 278 -3.58 14.87 -21.65
C PHE A 278 -2.74 16.01 -21.10
N TYR A 279 -1.75 15.71 -20.27
CA TYR A 279 -0.86 16.70 -19.71
C TYR A 279 -0.17 17.53 -20.81
N ARG A 280 0.46 16.87 -21.79
CA ARG A 280 1.11 17.55 -22.93
C ARG A 280 0.14 18.33 -23.81
N ALA A 281 -1.12 17.91 -23.87
CA ALA A 281 -2.17 18.62 -24.59
C ALA A 281 -2.70 19.86 -23.85
N LEU A 282 -2.66 19.84 -22.52
CA LEU A 282 -3.19 20.91 -21.67
C LEU A 282 -2.15 21.96 -21.29
N PHE A 283 -0.88 21.56 -21.18
CA PHE A 283 0.22 22.40 -20.76
C PHE A 283 1.24 22.56 -21.90
N THR A 284 1.52 23.81 -22.28
CA THR A 284 2.34 24.17 -23.46
C THR A 284 3.85 24.09 -23.22
N ASP A 285 4.28 23.82 -22.00
CA ASP A 285 5.67 23.83 -21.56
C ASP A 285 6.38 22.47 -21.71
N GLY A 286 5.73 21.48 -22.32
CA GLY A 286 6.39 20.26 -22.80
C GLY A 286 6.88 19.33 -21.70
N ASP A 287 8.17 18.94 -21.74
CA ASP A 287 8.77 18.00 -20.79
C ASP A 287 9.23 18.71 -19.51
N THR A 288 8.34 18.73 -18.52
CA THR A 288 8.59 19.40 -17.24
C THR A 288 9.09 18.42 -16.20
N LYS A 289 10.04 18.87 -15.35
CA LYS A 289 10.37 18.18 -14.10
C LYS A 289 9.09 18.02 -13.26
N LEU A 290 8.90 16.81 -12.72
CA LEU A 290 7.80 16.50 -11.83
C LEU A 290 8.05 17.17 -10.47
N ASN A 291 7.06 17.90 -9.98
CA ASN A 291 7.06 18.50 -8.65
C ASN A 291 6.71 17.44 -7.61
N LEU A 292 7.73 16.66 -7.23
CA LEU A 292 7.58 15.55 -6.28
C LEU A 292 8.18 15.90 -4.92
N GLY A 293 7.67 15.25 -3.87
CA GLY A 293 8.36 15.23 -2.59
C GLY A 293 9.75 14.62 -2.71
N LYS A 294 10.62 14.89 -1.73
CA LYS A 294 12.01 14.42 -1.73
C LYS A 294 12.12 12.90 -1.90
N ASP A 295 11.29 12.14 -1.19
CA ASP A 295 11.35 10.68 -1.21
C ASP A 295 10.96 10.08 -2.57
N ALA A 296 9.89 10.60 -3.19
CA ALA A 296 9.48 10.18 -4.53
C ALA A 296 10.53 10.59 -5.57
N THR A 297 11.12 11.78 -5.44
CA THR A 297 12.21 12.25 -6.31
C THR A 297 13.41 11.31 -6.23
N ASP A 298 13.83 10.94 -5.02
CA ASP A 298 14.96 10.06 -4.78
C ASP A 298 14.70 8.65 -5.31
N LEU A 299 13.47 8.13 -5.17
CA LEU A 299 13.08 6.83 -5.71
C LEU A 299 13.25 6.80 -7.24
N PHE A 300 12.66 7.76 -7.95
CA PHE A 300 12.75 7.84 -9.40
C PHE A 300 14.18 8.08 -9.89
N ALA A 301 14.93 8.95 -9.22
CA ALA A 301 16.31 9.24 -9.59
C ALA A 301 17.22 8.02 -9.40
N LYS A 302 17.03 7.26 -8.33
CA LYS A 302 17.80 6.02 -8.06
C LYS A 302 17.40 4.88 -8.98
N SER A 303 16.12 4.77 -9.35
CA SER A 303 15.63 3.67 -10.20
C SER A 303 15.92 3.89 -11.67
N SER A 304 15.80 5.13 -12.17
CA SER A 304 15.94 5.44 -13.60
C SER A 304 17.30 6.03 -13.97
N GLY A 305 18.08 6.52 -12.99
CA GLY A 305 19.29 7.31 -13.24
C GLY A 305 19.02 8.68 -13.88
N MET A 306 17.75 9.06 -14.06
CA MET A 306 17.33 10.29 -14.72
C MET A 306 16.46 11.15 -13.77
N PRO A 307 16.41 12.49 -13.98
CA PRO A 307 15.48 13.34 -13.26
C PRO A 307 14.03 12.89 -13.48
N PRO A 308 13.15 12.97 -12.46
CA PRO A 308 11.75 12.62 -12.64
C PRO A 308 11.06 13.69 -13.50
N THR A 309 10.83 13.39 -14.78
CA THR A 309 10.10 14.24 -15.72
C THR A 309 8.87 13.51 -16.26
N VAL A 310 7.98 14.24 -16.93
CA VAL A 310 6.80 13.66 -17.60
C VAL A 310 7.23 12.69 -18.72
N SER A 311 8.33 12.95 -19.42
CA SER A 311 8.87 12.02 -20.41
C SER A 311 9.43 10.74 -19.79
N VAL A 312 10.11 10.83 -18.64
CA VAL A 312 10.68 9.66 -17.96
C VAL A 312 9.58 8.73 -17.43
N ILE A 313 8.53 9.26 -16.82
CA ILE A 313 7.42 8.42 -16.33
C ILE A 313 6.65 7.76 -17.50
N ASP A 314 6.50 8.48 -18.61
CA ASP A 314 5.87 7.99 -19.84
C ASP A 314 6.69 6.86 -20.49
N SER A 315 8.02 7.02 -20.59
CA SER A 315 8.91 5.99 -21.14
C SER A 315 8.97 4.76 -20.24
N MET A 316 9.08 4.94 -18.92
CA MET A 316 9.04 3.85 -17.96
C MET A 316 7.71 3.08 -18.02
N ALA A 317 6.57 3.77 -18.12
CA ALA A 317 5.27 3.11 -18.23
C ALA A 317 5.17 2.28 -19.52
N ASN A 318 5.64 2.80 -20.66
CA ASN A 318 5.67 2.04 -21.91
C ASN A 318 6.59 0.82 -21.82
N GLU A 319 7.76 0.94 -21.19
CA GLU A 319 8.68 -0.18 -21.01
C GLU A 319 8.07 -1.26 -20.10
N MET A 320 7.44 -0.87 -18.98
CA MET A 320 6.73 -1.82 -18.12
C MET A 320 5.60 -2.54 -18.86
N MET A 321 4.83 -1.82 -19.70
CA MET A 321 3.80 -2.45 -20.55
C MET A 321 4.41 -3.43 -21.55
N ARG A 322 5.58 -3.10 -22.12
CA ARG A 322 6.31 -3.97 -23.03
C ARG A 322 6.84 -5.21 -22.33
N ASP A 323 7.49 -5.06 -21.18
CA ASP A 323 8.03 -6.14 -20.36
C ASP A 323 6.94 -7.12 -19.95
N VAL A 324 5.78 -6.62 -19.52
CA VAL A 324 4.62 -7.45 -19.19
C VAL A 324 4.16 -8.24 -20.42
N ARG A 325 4.08 -7.60 -21.59
CA ARG A 325 3.68 -8.28 -22.84
C ARG A 325 4.69 -9.34 -23.27
N GLU A 326 5.99 -9.04 -23.20
CA GLU A 326 7.06 -9.98 -23.51
C GLU A 326 7.09 -11.13 -22.50
N GLY A 327 6.88 -10.86 -21.21
CA GLY A 327 6.77 -11.86 -20.17
C GLY A 327 5.58 -12.80 -20.33
N VAL A 328 4.41 -12.30 -20.77
CA VAL A 328 3.25 -13.15 -21.08
C VAL A 328 3.52 -14.04 -22.30
N LYS A 329 4.23 -13.53 -23.32
CA LYS A 329 4.67 -14.35 -24.46
C LYS A 329 5.67 -15.43 -24.03
N ALA A 330 6.63 -15.07 -23.18
CA ALA A 330 7.59 -16.03 -22.64
C ALA A 330 6.89 -17.11 -21.81
N PHE A 331 5.93 -16.72 -20.96
CA PHE A 331 5.07 -17.65 -20.25
C PHE A 331 4.39 -18.66 -21.19
N ASP A 332 3.73 -18.17 -22.24
CA ASP A 332 3.06 -19.04 -23.21
C ASP A 332 4.04 -19.99 -23.91
N PHE A 333 5.23 -19.51 -24.27
CA PHE A 333 6.26 -20.32 -24.89
C PHE A 333 6.76 -21.44 -23.94
N LEU A 334 7.09 -21.10 -22.70
CA LEU A 334 7.57 -22.06 -21.70
C LEU A 334 6.52 -23.11 -21.37
N LEU A 335 5.24 -22.70 -21.30
CA LEU A 335 4.12 -23.62 -21.10
C LEU A 335 4.01 -24.64 -22.25
N VAL A 336 4.22 -24.21 -23.50
CA VAL A 336 4.26 -25.09 -24.68
C VAL A 336 5.45 -26.05 -24.66
N LYS A 337 6.58 -25.62 -24.09
CA LYS A 337 7.78 -26.45 -23.91
C LYS A 337 7.72 -27.40 -22.72
N ASN A 338 6.62 -27.37 -21.95
CA ASN A 338 6.48 -28.11 -20.70
C ASN A 338 7.54 -27.74 -19.65
N GLU A 339 8.02 -26.49 -19.70
CA GLU A 339 8.93 -25.86 -18.75
C GLU A 339 8.08 -25.10 -17.71
N MET A 340 7.49 -25.87 -16.78
CA MET A 340 6.45 -25.39 -15.87
C MET A 340 7.00 -24.50 -14.75
N GLN A 341 8.22 -24.75 -14.27
CA GLN A 341 8.85 -23.87 -13.27
C GLN A 341 9.09 -22.49 -13.88
N GLY A 342 9.75 -22.43 -15.03
CA GLY A 342 10.02 -21.21 -15.77
C GLY A 342 8.73 -20.48 -16.14
N ALA A 343 7.73 -21.19 -16.66
CA ALA A 343 6.42 -20.63 -16.98
C ALA A 343 5.76 -20.00 -15.74
N THR A 344 5.74 -20.71 -14.61
CA THR A 344 5.14 -20.19 -13.37
C THR A 344 5.89 -18.97 -12.85
N MET A 345 7.24 -18.96 -12.92
CA MET A 345 8.05 -17.81 -12.55
C MET A 345 7.76 -16.59 -13.44
N ARG A 346 7.74 -16.74 -14.77
CA ARG A 346 7.36 -15.64 -15.69
C ARG A 346 5.96 -15.13 -15.40
N MET A 347 5.02 -16.02 -15.07
CA MET A 347 3.66 -15.62 -14.70
C MET A 347 3.61 -14.82 -13.38
N GLN A 348 4.40 -15.20 -12.39
CA GLN A 348 4.54 -14.43 -11.14
C GLN A 348 5.12 -13.04 -11.41
N GLU A 349 6.17 -12.93 -12.24
CA GLU A 349 6.78 -11.65 -12.61
C GLU A 349 5.77 -10.72 -13.27
N VAL A 350 5.06 -11.18 -14.32
CA VAL A 350 4.08 -10.33 -15.01
C VAL A 350 2.87 -10.01 -14.13
N PHE A 351 2.49 -10.88 -13.20
CA PHE A 351 1.44 -10.58 -12.23
C PHE A 351 1.88 -9.48 -11.25
N VAL A 352 3.11 -9.54 -10.74
CA VAL A 352 3.66 -8.51 -9.85
C VAL A 352 3.76 -7.16 -10.56
N THR A 353 4.20 -7.16 -11.82
CA THR A 353 4.41 -5.92 -12.56
C THR A 353 3.12 -5.36 -13.14
N GLY A 354 2.25 -6.21 -13.67
CA GLY A 354 1.15 -5.82 -14.56
C GLY A 354 -0.20 -6.44 -14.24
N GLU A 355 -0.54 -6.72 -12.98
CA GLU A 355 -1.82 -7.31 -12.54
C GLU A 355 -3.07 -6.73 -13.24
N TYR A 356 -3.08 -5.42 -13.52
CA TYR A 356 -4.21 -4.73 -14.13
C TYR A 356 -4.14 -4.62 -15.65
N MET A 357 -3.05 -5.09 -16.26
CA MET A 357 -2.83 -5.03 -17.70
C MET A 357 -3.71 -6.04 -18.43
N PRO A 358 -4.26 -5.67 -19.61
CA PRO A 358 -5.02 -6.58 -20.45
C PRO A 358 -4.28 -7.89 -20.73
N GLU A 359 -2.99 -7.82 -21.06
CA GLU A 359 -2.17 -8.98 -21.41
C GLU A 359 -2.16 -10.05 -20.31
N VAL A 360 -2.12 -9.64 -19.04
CA VAL A 360 -2.12 -10.55 -17.87
C VAL A 360 -3.52 -11.07 -17.59
N ARG A 361 -4.54 -10.21 -17.69
CA ARG A 361 -5.92 -10.57 -17.38
C ARG A 361 -6.55 -11.49 -18.43
N LEU A 362 -6.13 -11.38 -19.69
CA LEU A 362 -6.61 -12.21 -20.80
C LEU A 362 -5.98 -13.59 -20.87
N VAL A 363 -5.00 -13.91 -20.01
CA VAL A 363 -4.45 -15.25 -19.96
C VAL A 363 -5.58 -16.25 -19.66
N GLN A 364 -5.66 -17.29 -20.49
CA GLN A 364 -6.68 -18.34 -20.40
C GLN A 364 -6.63 -19.05 -19.05
N ARG A 365 -7.80 -19.32 -18.48
CA ARG A 365 -7.92 -19.96 -17.16
C ARG A 365 -7.23 -21.32 -17.11
N ASP A 366 -7.34 -22.12 -18.17
CA ASP A 366 -6.73 -23.45 -18.21
C ASP A 366 -5.20 -23.39 -18.15
N LYS A 367 -4.59 -22.38 -18.79
CA LYS A 367 -3.15 -22.12 -18.69
C LYS A 367 -2.78 -21.71 -17.26
N LYS A 368 -3.56 -20.82 -16.64
CA LYS A 368 -3.35 -20.41 -15.24
C LYS A 368 -3.47 -21.58 -14.25
N ARG A 369 -4.42 -22.49 -14.46
CA ARG A 369 -4.65 -23.66 -13.60
C ARG A 369 -3.49 -24.66 -13.63
N LYS A 370 -2.78 -24.77 -14.75
CA LYS A 370 -1.54 -25.56 -14.83
C LYS A 370 -0.43 -24.99 -13.93
N CYS A 371 -0.24 -23.66 -13.95
CA CYS A 371 0.69 -23.00 -13.03
C CYS A 371 0.29 -23.13 -11.57
N LEU A 372 -1.02 -23.16 -11.28
CA LEU A 372 -1.53 -23.26 -9.92
C LEU A 372 -1.09 -24.57 -9.26
N GLU A 373 -1.16 -25.69 -9.97
CA GLU A 373 -0.75 -26.99 -9.41
C GLU A 373 0.73 -26.97 -9.02
N PHE A 374 1.59 -26.46 -9.91
CA PHE A 374 3.01 -26.32 -9.63
C PHE A 374 3.26 -25.35 -8.45
N ALA A 375 2.64 -24.17 -8.46
CA ALA A 375 2.79 -23.17 -7.41
C ALA A 375 2.39 -23.73 -6.02
N GLN A 376 1.26 -24.43 -5.93
CA GLN A 376 0.78 -25.02 -4.68
C GLN A 376 1.75 -26.10 -4.15
N LYS A 377 2.25 -26.97 -5.01
CA LYS A 377 3.25 -27.99 -4.63
C LYS A 377 4.56 -27.34 -4.17
N SER A 378 5.01 -26.28 -4.82
CA SER A 378 6.19 -25.50 -4.43
C SER A 378 6.01 -24.82 -3.07
N TYR A 379 4.86 -24.21 -2.80
CA TYR A 379 4.56 -23.64 -1.48
C TYR A 379 4.50 -24.70 -0.38
N GLN A 380 3.92 -25.87 -0.67
CA GLN A 380 3.94 -26.99 0.27
C GLN A 380 5.35 -27.52 0.53
N LEU A 381 6.23 -27.52 -0.48
CA LEU A 381 7.62 -27.95 -0.32
C LEU A 381 8.37 -27.00 0.61
N ILE A 382 8.25 -25.69 0.39
CA ILE A 382 8.84 -24.67 1.28
C ILE A 382 8.32 -24.87 2.70
N SER A 383 7.00 -24.99 2.88
CA SER A 383 6.41 -25.21 4.21
C SER A 383 6.90 -26.50 4.86
N ALA A 384 7.08 -27.59 4.11
CA ALA A 384 7.58 -28.85 4.62
C ALA A 384 9.06 -28.74 5.06
N LEU A 385 9.89 -28.02 4.30
CA LEU A 385 11.28 -27.74 4.66
C LEU A 385 11.38 -26.85 5.89
N ASP A 386 10.54 -25.81 5.99
CA ASP A 386 10.50 -24.88 7.12
C ASP A 386 10.16 -25.59 8.44
N VAL A 387 9.22 -26.54 8.42
CA VAL A 387 8.85 -27.36 9.58
C VAL A 387 9.70 -28.63 9.75
N ARG A 388 10.76 -28.78 8.95
CA ARG A 388 11.68 -29.94 8.97
C ARG A 388 11.00 -31.29 8.75
N ASP A 389 9.87 -31.31 8.05
CA ASP A 389 9.23 -32.54 7.57
C ASP A 389 9.88 -32.98 6.25
N TYR A 390 11.11 -33.50 6.37
CA TYR A 390 11.89 -33.90 5.20
C TYR A 390 11.31 -35.13 4.48
N GLY A 391 10.48 -35.94 5.15
CA GLY A 391 9.77 -37.05 4.52
C GLY A 391 8.73 -36.55 3.53
N ARG A 392 7.90 -35.59 3.96
CA ARG A 392 6.95 -34.90 3.06
C ARG A 392 7.68 -34.10 1.98
N ALA A 393 8.75 -33.38 2.34
CA ALA A 393 9.53 -32.60 1.39
C ALA A 393 10.11 -33.49 0.26
N GLU A 394 10.64 -34.67 0.59
CA GLU A 394 11.15 -35.63 -0.40
C GLU A 394 10.04 -36.10 -1.36
N GLY A 395 8.84 -36.38 -0.84
CA GLY A 395 7.67 -36.71 -1.66
C GLY A 395 7.28 -35.58 -2.63
N LEU A 396 7.23 -34.34 -2.13
CA LEU A 396 6.90 -33.16 -2.93
C LEU A 396 7.95 -32.87 -4.01
N VAL A 397 9.24 -33.06 -3.71
CA VAL A 397 10.32 -32.97 -4.72
C VAL A 397 10.07 -33.96 -5.85
N LYS A 398 9.77 -35.23 -5.53
CA LYS A 398 9.46 -36.26 -6.55
C LYS A 398 8.25 -35.90 -7.39
N ASP A 399 7.21 -35.32 -6.78
CA ASP A 399 6.01 -34.92 -7.51
C ASP A 399 6.24 -33.67 -8.36
N LEU A 400 7.03 -32.70 -7.90
CA LEU A 400 7.41 -31.52 -8.69
C LEU A 400 8.23 -31.91 -9.92
N LYS A 401 9.17 -32.85 -9.81
CA LYS A 401 9.92 -33.39 -10.96
C LYS A 401 9.03 -34.05 -12.03
N LYS A 402 7.86 -34.59 -11.65
CA LYS A 402 6.90 -35.15 -12.61
C LYS A 402 6.07 -34.08 -13.30
N VAL A 403 5.79 -32.97 -12.61
CA VAL A 403 4.96 -31.86 -13.11
C VAL A 403 5.77 -30.91 -13.98
N ALA A 404 7.05 -30.73 -13.67
CA ALA A 404 7.92 -29.73 -14.28
C ALA A 404 9.25 -30.36 -14.68
N ASN A 405 9.51 -30.45 -15.98
CA ASN A 405 10.75 -31.02 -16.52
C ASN A 405 11.98 -30.15 -16.20
N ASP A 406 11.75 -28.85 -16.05
CA ASP A 406 12.73 -27.82 -15.75
C ASP A 406 12.88 -27.57 -14.24
N PHE A 407 12.31 -28.42 -13.38
CA PHE A 407 12.41 -28.26 -11.94
C PHE A 407 13.80 -28.58 -11.42
N ASP A 408 14.45 -27.59 -10.80
CA ASP A 408 15.74 -27.76 -10.13
C ASP A 408 15.54 -28.31 -8.71
N ASP A 409 15.73 -29.62 -8.56
CA ASP A 409 15.63 -30.31 -7.28
C ASP A 409 16.92 -30.27 -6.45
N SER A 410 18.01 -29.68 -6.94
CA SER A 410 19.32 -29.74 -6.28
C SER A 410 19.30 -29.16 -4.87
N LYS A 411 18.76 -27.94 -4.71
CA LYS A 411 18.66 -27.25 -3.42
C LYS A 411 17.80 -28.01 -2.39
N PRO A 412 16.53 -28.36 -2.67
CA PRO A 412 15.72 -29.07 -1.69
C PRO A 412 16.27 -30.47 -1.40
N THR A 413 16.82 -31.17 -2.40
CA THR A 413 17.45 -32.48 -2.20
C THR A 413 18.68 -32.39 -1.31
N GLN A 414 19.56 -31.40 -1.53
CA GLN A 414 20.73 -31.18 -0.70
C GLN A 414 20.33 -30.85 0.75
N ALA A 415 19.30 -30.04 0.96
CA ALA A 415 18.81 -29.73 2.30
C ALA A 415 18.30 -31.00 3.03
N ILE A 416 17.54 -31.86 2.33
CA ILE A 416 17.06 -33.14 2.86
C ILE A 416 18.23 -34.08 3.19
N GLU A 417 19.18 -34.25 2.27
CA GLU A 417 20.34 -35.12 2.46
C GLU A 417 21.27 -34.62 3.57
N ALA A 418 21.51 -33.31 3.67
CA ALA A 418 22.30 -32.72 4.74
C ALA A 418 21.66 -33.01 6.11
N ALA A 419 20.34 -32.80 6.24
CA ALA A 419 19.61 -33.12 7.46
C ALA A 419 19.67 -34.62 7.80
N ARG A 420 19.54 -35.49 6.79
CA ARG A 420 19.67 -36.96 6.94
C ARG A 420 21.06 -37.35 7.45
N ILE A 421 22.13 -36.82 6.84
CA ILE A 421 23.52 -37.09 7.27
C ILE A 421 23.75 -36.58 8.69
N GLN A 422 23.35 -35.35 8.98
CA GLN A 422 23.53 -34.75 10.30
C GLN A 422 22.78 -35.53 11.39
N SER A 423 21.52 -35.90 11.14
CA SER A 423 20.74 -36.73 12.07
C SER A 423 21.40 -38.10 12.29
N ARG A 424 21.88 -38.76 11.24
CA ARG A 424 22.63 -40.03 11.34
C ARG A 424 23.91 -39.91 12.16
N MET A 425 24.68 -38.85 11.98
CA MET A 425 25.89 -38.60 12.76
C MET A 425 25.58 -38.41 14.25
N LEU A 426 24.52 -37.68 14.57
CA LEU A 426 24.09 -37.45 15.95
C LEU A 426 23.57 -38.73 16.61
N LEU A 427 22.84 -39.57 15.86
CA LEU A 427 22.45 -40.90 16.32
C LEU A 427 23.65 -41.83 16.54
N ALA A 428 24.68 -41.77 15.70
CA ALA A 428 25.92 -42.51 15.90
C ALA A 428 26.65 -42.03 17.17
N LYS A 429 26.76 -40.71 17.37
CA LYS A 429 27.32 -40.11 18.57
C LYS A 429 26.57 -40.55 19.83
N ALA A 430 25.24 -40.64 19.78
CA ALA A 430 24.43 -41.13 20.91
C ALA A 430 24.76 -42.60 21.24
N ARG A 431 24.92 -43.46 20.23
CA ARG A 431 25.32 -44.87 20.41
C ARG A 431 26.74 -45.00 20.98
N ASP A 432 27.68 -44.21 20.49
CA ASP A 432 29.05 -44.20 20.99
C ASP A 432 29.11 -43.73 22.45
N ALA A 433 28.37 -42.69 22.81
CA ALA A 433 28.27 -42.20 24.18
C ALA A 433 27.64 -43.24 25.11
N LEU A 434 26.60 -43.95 24.66
CA LEU A 434 26.00 -45.06 25.40
C LEU A 434 27.03 -46.16 25.69
N SER A 435 27.88 -46.51 24.72
CA SER A 435 28.92 -47.54 24.90
C SER A 435 29.97 -47.18 25.95
N ARG A 436 30.12 -45.88 26.24
CA ARG A 436 31.05 -45.32 27.22
C ARG A 436 30.39 -45.00 28.57
N ASP A 437 29.12 -45.34 28.74
CA ASP A 437 28.27 -44.93 29.88
C ASP A 437 28.18 -43.39 30.09
N ASP A 438 28.43 -42.61 29.03
CA ASP A 438 28.31 -41.15 29.06
C ASP A 438 26.87 -40.73 28.72
N LYS A 439 26.02 -40.80 29.74
CA LYS A 439 24.58 -40.52 29.65
C LYS A 439 24.27 -39.10 29.20
N VAL A 440 25.05 -38.12 29.64
CA VAL A 440 24.83 -36.69 29.33
C VAL A 440 25.06 -36.42 27.85
N THR A 441 26.16 -36.94 27.29
CA THR A 441 26.45 -36.77 25.87
C THR A 441 25.46 -37.55 24.99
N MET A 442 25.01 -38.73 25.45
CA MET A 442 24.00 -39.53 24.76
C MET A 442 22.67 -38.78 24.66
N GLU A 443 22.13 -38.28 25.77
CA GLU A 443 20.88 -37.52 25.79
C GLU A 443 20.95 -36.28 24.91
N LYS A 444 22.04 -35.50 25.03
CA LYS A 444 22.25 -34.32 24.21
C LYS A 444 22.29 -34.65 22.72
N ALA A 445 22.98 -35.71 22.33
CA ALA A 445 23.06 -36.13 20.93
C ALA A 445 21.70 -36.60 20.37
N LEU A 446 20.86 -37.25 21.19
CA LEU A 446 19.48 -37.58 20.81
C LEU A 446 18.61 -36.33 20.66
N VAL A 447 18.76 -35.35 21.56
CA VAL A 447 18.09 -34.05 21.45
C VAL A 447 18.50 -33.35 20.15
N ASP A 448 19.79 -33.18 19.91
CA ASP A 448 20.29 -32.55 18.69
C ASP A 448 19.77 -33.30 17.43
N ALA A 449 19.71 -34.64 17.46
CA ALA A 449 19.27 -35.45 16.31
C ALA A 449 17.79 -35.24 15.95
N ALA A 450 16.92 -35.14 16.96
CA ALA A 450 15.49 -34.92 16.74
C ALA A 450 15.13 -33.44 16.58
N GLU A 451 15.99 -32.49 16.97
CA GLU A 451 15.86 -31.12 16.49
C GLU A 451 16.12 -31.05 14.98
N VAL A 452 17.18 -31.71 14.51
CA VAL A 452 17.54 -31.70 13.08
C VAL A 452 16.43 -32.30 12.24
N TRP A 453 15.93 -33.49 12.59
CA TRP A 453 14.84 -34.14 11.85
C TRP A 453 13.87 -34.86 12.81
N PRO A 454 12.81 -34.17 13.28
CA PRO A 454 11.91 -34.69 14.32
C PRO A 454 11.22 -36.01 13.95
N ASN A 455 10.80 -36.13 12.68
CA ASN A 455 10.06 -37.28 12.17
C ASN A 455 10.98 -38.30 11.46
N ASN A 456 12.28 -38.33 11.76
CA ASN A 456 13.20 -39.28 11.15
C ASN A 456 12.84 -40.74 11.53
N PRO A 457 12.51 -41.63 10.56
CA PRO A 457 12.24 -43.03 10.86
C PRO A 457 13.42 -43.75 11.55
N GLU A 458 14.66 -43.41 11.15
CA GLU A 458 15.87 -43.97 11.74
C GLU A 458 16.09 -43.50 13.18
N PHE A 459 15.64 -42.28 13.51
CA PHE A 459 15.68 -41.77 14.88
C PHE A 459 14.80 -42.63 15.78
N LYS A 460 13.58 -42.97 15.33
CA LYS A 460 12.66 -43.84 16.08
C LYS A 460 13.26 -45.23 16.31
N GLU A 461 13.81 -45.86 15.28
CA GLU A 461 14.43 -47.18 15.44
C GLU A 461 15.69 -47.15 16.32
N ALA A 462 16.52 -46.10 16.20
CA ALA A 462 17.73 -45.94 16.99
C ALA A 462 17.41 -45.74 18.47
N THR A 463 16.44 -44.88 18.76
CA THR A 463 15.97 -44.61 20.12
C THR A 463 15.38 -45.86 20.76
N GLU A 464 14.47 -46.57 20.08
CA GLU A 464 13.89 -47.82 20.60
C GLU A 464 14.95 -48.86 21.04
N LYS A 465 16.07 -48.97 20.31
CA LYS A 465 17.17 -49.88 20.66
C LYS A 465 18.00 -49.39 21.85
N ILE A 466 18.37 -48.12 21.86
CA ILE A 466 19.12 -47.47 22.96
C ILE A 466 18.33 -47.59 24.27
N PHE A 467 17.02 -47.41 24.17
CA PHE A 467 16.11 -47.32 25.30
C PHE A 467 15.76 -48.63 26.00
N LYS A 468 16.01 -49.77 25.35
CA LYS A 468 15.94 -51.07 26.03
C LYS A 468 17.12 -51.30 26.99
N GLN A 469 18.13 -50.42 27.02
CA GLN A 469 19.39 -50.64 27.74
C GLN A 469 19.67 -49.63 28.88
N THR A 470 18.78 -48.68 29.21
CA THR A 470 19.11 -47.58 30.16
C THR A 470 17.98 -47.19 31.14
N ASP A 471 18.32 -46.97 32.42
CA ASP A 471 17.41 -46.49 33.50
C ASP A 471 17.05 -44.99 33.40
N VAL A 472 17.88 -44.18 32.73
CA VAL A 472 17.72 -42.71 32.58
C VAL A 472 16.39 -42.32 31.93
N LEU A 473 15.89 -43.21 31.09
CA LEU A 473 14.63 -43.12 30.39
C LEU A 473 13.43 -43.13 31.34
N GLN A 474 13.50 -43.95 32.40
CA GLN A 474 12.44 -44.03 33.39
C GLN A 474 12.30 -42.71 34.15
N ASP A 475 13.40 -41.99 34.37
CA ASP A 475 13.36 -40.68 35.00
C ASP A 475 12.77 -39.61 34.06
N ALA A 476 13.15 -39.60 32.78
CA ALA A 476 12.52 -38.73 31.77
C ALA A 476 11.02 -39.02 31.60
N LEU A 477 10.61 -40.30 31.67
CA LEU A 477 9.19 -40.71 31.64
C LEU A 477 8.43 -40.28 32.89
N ARG A 478 9.03 -40.41 34.08
CA ARG A 478 8.44 -39.91 35.34
C ARG A 478 8.30 -38.40 35.32
N GLU A 479 9.29 -37.69 34.79
CA GLU A 479 9.25 -36.24 34.64
C GLU A 479 8.19 -35.82 33.63
N PHE A 480 8.08 -36.51 32.48
CA PHE A 480 7.00 -36.31 31.51
C PHE A 480 5.63 -36.48 32.17
N ASP A 481 5.41 -37.60 32.88
CA ASP A 481 4.14 -37.87 33.57
C ASP A 481 3.84 -36.80 34.65
N SER A 482 4.88 -36.35 35.37
CA SER A 482 4.76 -35.25 36.34
C SER A 482 4.36 -33.93 35.65
N LEU A 483 4.99 -33.57 34.54
CA LEU A 483 4.66 -32.34 33.79
C LEU A 483 3.26 -32.41 33.20
N VAL A 484 2.84 -33.57 32.66
CA VAL A 484 1.47 -33.82 32.21
C VAL A 484 0.48 -33.66 33.37
N GLY A 485 0.78 -34.24 34.54
CA GLY A 485 -0.05 -34.14 35.74
C GLY A 485 -0.16 -32.71 36.29
N LYS A 486 0.93 -31.94 36.21
CA LYS A 486 0.97 -30.51 36.57
C LYS A 486 0.36 -29.60 35.50
N ARG A 487 -0.01 -30.15 34.33
CA ARG A 487 -0.43 -29.41 33.12
C ARG A 487 0.60 -28.40 32.64
N ASP A 488 1.88 -28.64 32.92
CA ASP A 488 2.97 -27.80 32.42
C ASP A 488 3.38 -28.22 31.01
N TYR A 489 2.50 -27.92 30.05
CA TYR A 489 2.69 -28.24 28.65
C TYR A 489 3.82 -27.43 28.00
N ARG A 490 4.17 -26.27 28.57
CA ARG A 490 5.32 -25.47 28.10
C ARG A 490 6.64 -26.08 28.52
N GLY A 491 6.75 -26.63 29.73
CA GLY A 491 7.90 -27.44 30.13
C GLY A 491 8.11 -28.61 29.17
N ILE A 492 7.03 -29.32 28.83
CA ILE A 492 7.07 -30.41 27.83
C ILE A 492 7.49 -29.88 26.46
N TRP A 493 6.99 -28.73 26.01
CA TRP A 493 7.34 -28.16 24.71
C TRP A 493 8.80 -27.70 24.64
N ASN A 494 9.32 -27.13 25.71
CA ASN A 494 10.69 -26.64 25.79
C ASN A 494 11.68 -27.81 25.73
N ASP A 495 11.40 -28.90 26.46
CA ASP A 495 12.21 -30.12 26.47
C ASP A 495 11.63 -31.23 25.57
N LYS A 496 10.82 -30.84 24.58
CA LYS A 496 10.04 -31.76 23.72
C LYS A 496 10.87 -32.89 23.15
N VAL A 497 12.12 -32.61 22.83
CA VAL A 497 12.99 -33.58 22.16
C VAL A 497 13.44 -34.69 23.11
N ARG A 498 13.72 -34.34 24.36
CA ARG A 498 13.99 -35.31 25.44
C ARG A 498 12.78 -36.21 25.65
N PHE A 499 11.56 -35.65 25.60
CA PHE A 499 10.33 -36.41 25.76
C PHE A 499 9.92 -37.23 24.53
N ILE A 500 10.15 -36.74 23.29
CA ILE A 500 9.92 -37.49 22.05
C ILE A 500 10.71 -38.79 22.08
N ALA A 501 11.96 -38.70 22.52
CA ALA A 501 12.80 -39.86 22.71
C ALA A 501 12.22 -40.76 23.82
N ALA A 502 11.92 -40.19 25.00
CA ALA A 502 11.46 -40.97 26.14
C ALA A 502 10.14 -41.75 25.89
N VAL A 503 9.19 -41.19 25.14
CA VAL A 503 7.88 -41.82 24.91
C VAL A 503 7.84 -42.72 23.66
N ALA A 504 8.93 -42.84 22.90
CA ALA A 504 8.96 -43.51 21.59
C ALA A 504 8.43 -44.96 21.62
N VAL A 505 8.66 -45.68 22.71
CA VAL A 505 8.23 -47.09 22.93
C VAL A 505 6.88 -47.23 23.64
N ASN A 506 6.26 -46.13 24.10
CA ASN A 506 4.98 -46.14 24.80
C ASN A 506 3.90 -45.43 23.96
N PRO A 507 3.01 -46.18 23.29
CA PRO A 507 2.00 -45.61 22.39
C PRO A 507 1.06 -44.59 23.06
N GLU A 508 0.67 -44.81 24.31
CA GLU A 508 -0.26 -43.92 25.04
C GLU A 508 0.41 -42.59 25.40
N ARG A 509 1.63 -42.63 25.95
CA ARG A 509 2.41 -41.43 26.26
C ARG A 509 2.81 -40.68 24.99
N LYS A 510 3.08 -41.40 23.91
CA LYS A 510 3.33 -40.81 22.59
C LYS A 510 2.13 -40.01 22.09
N GLN A 511 0.92 -40.58 22.13
CA GLN A 511 -0.30 -39.85 21.76
C GLN A 511 -0.52 -38.62 22.64
N THR A 512 -0.21 -38.73 23.93
CA THR A 512 -0.29 -37.60 24.87
C THR A 512 0.69 -36.49 24.48
N LEU A 513 1.95 -36.83 24.19
CA LEU A 513 2.96 -35.87 23.75
C LEU A 513 2.56 -35.22 22.42
N GLU A 514 2.11 -35.98 21.43
CA GLU A 514 1.63 -35.44 20.15
C GLU A 514 0.47 -34.45 20.35
N LYS A 515 -0.47 -34.76 21.25
CA LYS A 515 -1.56 -33.85 21.61
C LYS A 515 -1.04 -32.58 22.27
N VAL A 516 -0.09 -32.68 23.20
CA VAL A 516 0.54 -31.52 23.85
C VAL A 516 1.25 -30.63 22.83
N MET A 517 2.03 -31.24 21.92
CA MET A 517 2.73 -30.55 20.84
C MET A 517 1.76 -29.77 19.95
N LYS A 518 0.70 -30.43 19.47
CA LYS A 518 -0.33 -29.80 18.63
C LYS A 518 -1.06 -28.66 19.34
N ASN A 519 -1.34 -28.82 20.63
CA ASN A 519 -1.98 -27.79 21.43
C ASN A 519 -1.08 -26.55 21.57
N ILE A 520 0.21 -26.73 21.89
CA ILE A 520 1.16 -25.62 22.01
C ILE A 520 1.43 -24.95 20.65
N GLU A 521 1.50 -25.69 19.55
CA GLU A 521 1.58 -25.12 18.20
C GLU A 521 0.38 -24.21 17.89
N THR A 522 -0.83 -24.65 18.27
CA THR A 522 -2.06 -23.86 18.09
C THR A 522 -2.01 -22.57 18.92
N ILE A 523 -1.47 -22.65 20.14
CA ILE A 523 -1.26 -21.49 21.03
C ILE A 523 -0.23 -20.53 20.42
N GLU A 524 0.95 -21.00 20.02
CA GLU A 524 2.01 -20.13 19.45
C GLU A 524 1.60 -19.52 18.12
N ALA A 525 0.85 -20.24 17.26
CA ALA A 525 0.29 -19.68 16.03
C ALA A 525 -0.71 -18.55 16.33
N SER A 526 -1.48 -18.67 17.41
CA SER A 526 -2.43 -17.64 17.84
C SER A 526 -1.70 -16.43 18.44
N LEU A 527 -0.64 -16.65 19.22
CA LEU A 527 0.23 -15.58 19.74
C LEU A 527 0.91 -14.80 18.60
N MET A 528 1.45 -15.50 17.61
CA MET A 528 2.09 -14.87 16.45
C MET A 528 1.09 -14.07 15.61
N ARG A 529 -0.11 -14.62 15.38
CA ARG A 529 -1.20 -13.91 14.68
C ARG A 529 -1.59 -12.63 15.43
N ALA A 530 -1.71 -12.72 16.76
CA ALA A 530 -2.03 -11.57 17.60
C ALA A 530 -0.93 -10.50 17.54
N GLU A 531 0.33 -10.90 17.59
CA GLU A 531 1.46 -9.98 17.50
C GLU A 531 1.47 -9.24 16.16
N GLU A 532 1.29 -9.95 15.03
CA GLU A 532 1.23 -9.33 13.70
C GLU A 532 0.03 -8.37 13.55
N MET A 533 -1.14 -8.76 14.07
CA MET A 533 -2.31 -7.88 14.11
C MET A 533 -2.06 -6.64 14.97
N SER A 534 -1.42 -6.80 16.12
CA SER A 534 -1.06 -5.68 16.99
C SER A 534 -0.06 -4.73 16.31
N ARG A 535 0.94 -5.26 15.59
CA ARG A 535 1.93 -4.47 14.83
C ARG A 535 1.31 -3.65 13.71
N THR A 536 0.24 -4.14 13.09
CA THR A 536 -0.52 -3.44 12.05
C THR A 536 -1.59 -2.50 12.61
N GLY A 537 -1.62 -2.31 13.94
CA GLY A 537 -2.56 -1.42 14.64
C GLY A 537 -3.93 -2.05 14.94
N ASN A 538 -4.16 -3.30 14.55
CA ASN A 538 -5.41 -4.02 14.82
C ASN A 538 -5.39 -4.69 16.20
N GLN A 539 -5.56 -3.89 17.26
CA GLN A 539 -5.57 -4.39 18.64
C GLN A 539 -6.81 -5.26 18.95
N ALA A 540 -7.97 -4.94 18.36
CA ALA A 540 -9.20 -5.72 18.54
C ALA A 540 -9.09 -7.13 17.96
N GLY A 541 -8.59 -7.25 16.72
CA GLY A 541 -8.33 -8.54 16.09
C GLY A 541 -7.23 -9.33 16.80
N ALA A 542 -6.20 -8.65 17.31
CA ALA A 542 -5.17 -9.30 18.13
C ALA A 542 -5.77 -9.93 19.38
N TRP A 543 -6.59 -9.17 20.13
CA TRP A 543 -7.30 -9.68 21.30
C TRP A 543 -8.22 -10.85 20.95
N GLU A 544 -9.08 -10.75 19.93
CA GLU A 544 -9.99 -11.84 19.56
C GLU A 544 -9.25 -13.14 19.22
N SER A 545 -8.10 -13.03 18.56
CA SER A 545 -7.29 -14.20 18.20
C SER A 545 -6.74 -14.92 19.43
N LEU A 546 -6.41 -14.18 20.50
CA LEU A 546 -5.97 -14.73 21.78
C LEU A 546 -7.15 -15.22 22.62
N GLU A 547 -8.26 -14.49 22.64
CA GLU A 547 -9.48 -14.84 23.38
C GLU A 547 -10.03 -16.19 22.93
N ARG A 548 -10.02 -16.43 21.61
CA ARG A 548 -10.45 -17.71 21.04
C ARG A 548 -9.53 -18.86 21.46
N ALA A 549 -8.21 -18.67 21.39
CA ALA A 549 -7.25 -19.66 21.84
C ALA A 549 -7.35 -19.91 23.34
N TYR A 550 -7.66 -18.88 24.12
CA TYR A 550 -7.86 -18.98 25.57
C TYR A 550 -9.07 -19.86 25.94
N GLY A 551 -10.14 -19.81 25.15
CA GLY A 551 -11.30 -20.69 25.34
C GLY A 551 -10.93 -22.18 25.31
N ASP A 552 -9.99 -22.56 24.44
CA ASP A 552 -9.51 -23.94 24.31
C ASP A 552 -8.35 -24.26 25.27
N PHE A 553 -7.56 -23.26 25.66
CA PHE A 553 -6.31 -23.42 26.43
C PHE A 553 -6.17 -22.44 27.62
N PRO A 554 -7.06 -22.48 28.62
CA PRO A 554 -7.09 -21.49 29.70
C PRO A 554 -5.90 -21.58 30.68
N ASP A 555 -5.23 -22.74 30.72
CA ASP A 555 -4.14 -23.02 31.65
C ASP A 555 -2.76 -22.51 31.16
N ASP A 556 -2.65 -21.96 29.94
CA ASP A 556 -1.38 -21.50 29.38
C ASP A 556 -0.97 -20.09 29.89
N GLY A 557 0.12 -20.03 30.66
CA GLY A 557 0.56 -18.79 31.31
C GLY A 557 0.93 -17.65 30.35
N LYS A 558 1.64 -17.94 29.25
CA LYS A 558 2.06 -16.91 28.27
C LYS A 558 0.87 -16.40 27.46
N LEU A 559 -0.04 -17.28 27.06
CA LEU A 559 -1.30 -16.91 26.41
C LEU A 559 -2.11 -15.97 27.32
N ASN A 560 -2.24 -16.32 28.60
CA ASN A 560 -2.96 -15.50 29.58
C ASN A 560 -2.33 -14.11 29.75
N GLN A 561 -1.00 -14.04 29.82
CA GLN A 561 -0.29 -12.78 29.94
C GLN A 561 -0.50 -11.89 28.71
N GLN A 562 -0.33 -12.44 27.50
CA GLN A 562 -0.51 -11.69 26.26
C GLN A 562 -1.96 -11.25 26.05
N ARG A 563 -2.91 -12.13 26.37
CA ARG A 563 -4.34 -11.82 26.38
C ARG A 563 -4.64 -10.65 27.30
N ALA A 564 -4.10 -10.65 28.54
CA ALA A 564 -4.32 -9.57 29.50
C ALA A 564 -3.72 -8.23 29.05
N ASP A 565 -2.54 -8.23 28.41
CA ASP A 565 -1.97 -7.03 27.80
C ASP A 565 -2.89 -6.51 26.67
N MET A 566 -3.35 -7.40 25.78
CA MET A 566 -4.27 -7.02 24.71
C MET A 566 -5.64 -6.54 25.23
N THR A 567 -6.14 -7.10 26.34
CA THR A 567 -7.36 -6.58 27.00
C THR A 567 -7.21 -5.12 27.39
N THR A 568 -6.00 -4.72 27.84
CA THR A 568 -5.72 -3.33 28.20
C THR A 568 -5.62 -2.45 26.94
N ARG A 569 -4.96 -2.94 25.89
CA ARG A 569 -4.76 -2.18 24.63
C ARG A 569 -6.02 -2.06 23.78
N ALA A 570 -6.93 -3.02 23.85
CA ALA A 570 -8.21 -3.05 23.14
C ALA A 570 -9.41 -2.79 24.07
N SER A 571 -9.21 -2.04 25.16
CA SER A 571 -10.15 -1.90 26.28
C SER A 571 -11.58 -1.53 25.87
N ASP A 572 -11.76 -0.59 24.95
CA ASP A 572 -13.08 -0.18 24.47
C ASP A 572 -13.82 -1.32 23.74
N PHE A 573 -13.12 -2.04 22.87
CA PHE A 573 -13.68 -3.16 22.13
C PHE A 573 -14.04 -4.32 23.06
N VAL A 574 -13.10 -4.70 23.94
CA VAL A 574 -13.28 -5.80 24.90
C VAL A 574 -14.44 -5.51 25.85
N LYS A 575 -14.55 -4.26 26.33
CA LYS A 575 -15.68 -3.82 27.15
C LYS A 575 -17.02 -4.01 26.42
N MET A 576 -17.11 -3.67 25.14
CA MET A 576 -18.35 -3.85 24.38
C MET A 576 -18.72 -5.32 24.23
N ILE A 577 -17.74 -6.19 23.94
CA ILE A 577 -17.96 -7.65 23.84
C ILE A 577 -18.43 -8.22 25.17
N HIS A 578 -17.71 -7.99 26.27
CA HIS A 578 -18.11 -8.53 27.57
C HIS A 578 -19.45 -7.98 28.06
N THR A 579 -19.74 -6.69 27.83
CA THR A 579 -21.06 -6.13 28.16
C THR A 579 -22.16 -6.80 27.34
N ALA A 580 -21.92 -7.08 26.06
CA ALA A 580 -22.88 -7.78 25.22
C ALA A 580 -23.14 -9.20 25.73
N GLU A 581 -22.09 -9.95 26.07
CA GLU A 581 -22.20 -11.32 26.62
C GLU A 581 -22.90 -11.36 27.98
N GLU A 582 -22.64 -10.40 28.86
CA GLU A 582 -23.34 -10.28 30.14
C GLU A 582 -24.83 -9.99 29.97
N LEU A 583 -25.20 -9.12 29.03
CA LEU A 583 -26.59 -8.81 28.71
C LEU A 583 -27.29 -9.99 28.04
N GLU A 584 -26.58 -10.74 27.20
CA GLU A 584 -27.05 -12.00 26.59
C GLU A 584 -27.38 -13.02 27.68
N LYS A 585 -26.48 -13.22 28.64
CA LYS A 585 -26.69 -14.11 29.81
C LYS A 585 -27.86 -13.69 30.70
N ARG A 586 -28.23 -12.40 30.70
CA ARG A 586 -29.38 -11.85 31.42
C ARG A 586 -30.66 -11.82 30.58
N GLU A 587 -30.64 -12.47 29.41
CA GLU A 587 -31.77 -12.53 28.46
C GLU A 587 -32.22 -11.14 27.95
N GLN A 588 -31.36 -10.12 28.05
CA GLN A 588 -31.63 -8.77 27.56
C GLN A 588 -31.22 -8.64 26.08
N VAL A 589 -31.94 -9.37 25.23
CA VAL A 589 -31.60 -9.59 23.81
C VAL A 589 -31.36 -8.29 23.04
N GLY A 590 -32.25 -7.29 23.16
CA GLY A 590 -32.12 -6.02 22.45
C GLY A 590 -30.89 -5.21 22.87
N SER A 591 -30.62 -5.14 24.17
CA SER A 591 -29.46 -4.43 24.73
C SER A 591 -28.16 -5.13 24.37
N SER A 592 -28.14 -6.46 24.40
CA SER A 592 -26.99 -7.28 24.00
C SER A 592 -26.67 -7.11 22.50
N LEU A 593 -27.69 -7.17 21.64
CA LEU A 593 -27.54 -6.98 20.20
C LEU A 593 -26.96 -5.61 19.87
N ALA A 594 -27.41 -4.56 20.55
CA ALA A 594 -26.87 -3.21 20.37
C ALA A 594 -25.37 -3.12 20.72
N HIS A 595 -24.91 -3.83 21.76
CA HIS A 595 -23.50 -3.85 22.15
C HIS A 595 -22.65 -4.69 21.17
N PHE A 596 -23.15 -5.83 20.67
CA PHE A 596 -22.45 -6.57 19.62
C PHE A 596 -22.36 -5.77 18.31
N LEU A 597 -23.41 -5.07 17.89
CA LEU A 597 -23.37 -4.19 16.71
C LEU A 597 -22.38 -3.03 16.90
N LYS A 598 -22.27 -2.50 18.12
CA LYS A 598 -21.28 -1.46 18.45
C LYS A 598 -19.85 -2.01 18.42
N ALA A 599 -19.62 -3.24 18.89
CA ALA A 599 -18.34 -3.93 18.75
C ALA A 599 -18.00 -4.19 17.27
N GLN A 600 -18.97 -4.61 16.46
CA GLN A 600 -18.80 -4.81 15.02
C GLN A 600 -18.46 -3.49 14.30
N LYS A 601 -19.01 -2.36 14.74
CA LYS A 601 -18.62 -1.05 14.21
C LYS A 601 -17.16 -0.69 14.55
N MET A 602 -16.67 -1.06 15.73
CA MET A 602 -15.27 -0.84 16.14
C MET A 602 -14.31 -1.76 15.38
N TYR A 603 -14.70 -3.01 15.14
CA TYR A 603 -13.94 -3.97 14.36
C TYR A 603 -14.87 -4.75 13.41
N PRO A 604 -15.03 -4.31 12.14
CA PRO A 604 -15.98 -4.91 11.19
C PRO A 604 -15.72 -6.38 10.88
N ALA A 605 -14.45 -6.80 10.97
CA ALA A 605 -14.07 -8.19 10.74
C ALA A 605 -14.15 -9.05 12.01
N SER A 606 -14.70 -8.52 13.11
CA SER A 606 -14.93 -9.25 14.36
C SER A 606 -15.77 -10.49 14.10
N ASP A 607 -15.26 -11.62 14.59
CA ASP A 607 -16.03 -12.86 14.59
C ASP A 607 -16.92 -12.94 15.83
N PHE A 608 -16.43 -12.51 17.01
CA PHE A 608 -17.22 -12.53 18.25
C PHE A 608 -18.49 -11.68 18.14
N ALA A 609 -18.38 -10.47 17.56
CA ALA A 609 -19.53 -9.62 17.33
C ALA A 609 -20.50 -10.22 16.31
N ARG A 610 -19.99 -10.85 15.24
CA ARG A 610 -20.83 -11.47 14.21
C ARG A 610 -21.58 -12.68 14.75
N ASP A 611 -20.90 -13.54 15.50
CA ASP A 611 -21.48 -14.71 16.12
C ASP A 611 -22.53 -14.32 17.16
N GLY A 612 -22.25 -13.28 17.97
CA GLY A 612 -23.21 -12.70 18.91
C GLY A 612 -24.45 -12.14 18.23
N VAL A 613 -24.28 -11.32 17.18
CA VAL A 613 -25.41 -10.81 16.37
C VAL A 613 -26.23 -11.96 15.79
N ALA A 614 -25.59 -12.96 15.19
CA ALA A 614 -26.27 -14.09 14.57
C ALA A 614 -27.09 -14.90 15.58
N ARG A 615 -26.56 -15.15 16.79
CA ARG A 615 -27.30 -15.84 17.87
C ARG A 615 -28.53 -15.05 18.31
N LEU A 616 -28.38 -13.76 18.55
CA LEU A 616 -29.47 -12.93 19.06
C LEU A 616 -30.54 -12.63 18.00
N VAL A 617 -30.15 -12.45 16.73
CA VAL A 617 -31.11 -12.24 15.64
C VAL A 617 -32.04 -13.45 15.49
N LYS A 618 -31.53 -14.69 15.65
CA LYS A 618 -32.36 -15.90 15.64
C LYS A 618 -33.38 -15.96 16.80
N LEU A 619 -33.08 -15.32 17.92
CA LEU A 619 -33.99 -15.24 19.07
C LEU A 619 -35.07 -14.15 18.88
N VAL A 620 -34.75 -13.08 18.16
CA VAL A 620 -35.69 -11.97 17.86
C VAL A 620 -36.56 -12.29 16.65
N LEU A 621 -36.02 -13.02 15.67
CA LEU A 621 -36.66 -13.42 14.42
C LEU A 621 -36.48 -14.94 14.26
N PRO A 622 -37.25 -15.78 14.99
CA PRO A 622 -37.25 -17.20 14.74
C PRO A 622 -37.70 -17.46 13.29
N GLU A 623 -37.00 -18.34 12.58
CA GLU A 623 -37.44 -18.79 11.25
C GLU A 623 -38.81 -19.46 11.37
N GLU A 624 -39.77 -19.06 10.52
CA GLU A 624 -41.08 -19.73 10.39
C GLU A 624 -40.95 -21.17 9.89
#